data_AF-A0A6L9YRP4-F1
#
_entry.id   AF-A0A6L9YRP4-F1
#
_cell.length_a   1.000
_cell.length_b   1.000
_cell.length_c   1.000
_cell.angle_alpha   90.00
_cell.angle_beta   90.00
_cell.angle_gamma   90.00
#
_symmetry.space_group_name_H-M   'P 1'
#
loop_
_entity.id
_entity.type
_entity.pdbx_description
1 polymer ?
#
loop_
_entity_poly.entity_id
_entity_poly.type
_entity_poly.pdbx_seq_one_letter_code
_entity_poly.pdbx_strand_id
1 'polypeptide(L)'
;MADNYSLLSFDGQDDYLEIPHSDQLNFANDQAKDQNFTIELWVRPEKVQARTQETYNSILEKGSGSGGFPYGIRYDNQSGKIQVIRSDGTNFATISSTKAINDDNFHHVAFVKDSSTLYLYLDG
;
A
#
# COMPACT_ATOMS: atom_id res chain seq x y z
N MET A 1 -5.23 26.74 18.41
CA MET A 1 -5.10 26.51 16.96
C MET A 1 -5.61 25.10 16.73
N ALA A 2 -6.67 24.93 15.95
CA ALA A 2 -7.06 23.61 15.48
C ALA A 2 -6.22 23.34 14.24
N ASP A 3 -5.36 22.34 14.33
CA ASP A 3 -4.58 21.90 13.17
C ASP A 3 -5.57 21.23 12.19
N ASN A 4 -5.76 21.85 11.04
CA ASN A 4 -6.63 21.35 9.96
C ASN A 4 -5.93 20.17 9.28
N TYR A 5 -5.97 18.99 9.89
CA TYR A 5 -5.62 17.76 9.20
C TYR A 5 -6.78 17.37 8.27
N SER A 6 -6.54 17.35 6.96
CA SER A 6 -7.45 16.72 6.01
C SER A 6 -7.28 15.21 6.12
N LEU A 7 -8.10 14.58 6.96
CA LEU A 7 -8.16 13.14 7.12
C LEU A 7 -9.31 12.57 6.27
N LEU A 8 -9.04 11.48 5.55
CA LEU A 8 -10.07 10.61 5.02
C LEU A 8 -10.32 9.48 6.03
N SER A 9 -11.59 9.25 6.36
CA SER A 9 -12.02 8.12 7.19
C SER A 9 -12.76 7.14 6.30
N PHE A 10 -12.43 5.86 6.42
CA PHE A 10 -13.03 4.75 5.68
C PHE A 10 -13.64 3.80 6.69
N ASP A 11 -14.89 3.40 6.50
CA ASP A 11 -15.61 2.53 7.44
C ASP A 11 -15.25 1.03 7.34
N GLY A 12 -14.46 0.67 6.34
CA GLY A 12 -14.01 -0.70 6.08
C GLY A 12 -15.03 -1.59 5.36
N GLN A 13 -16.12 -1.03 4.83
CA GLN A 13 -17.19 -1.77 4.16
C GLN A 13 -17.26 -1.47 2.66
N ASP A 14 -17.47 -0.21 2.29
CA ASP A 14 -17.67 0.20 0.88
C ASP A 14 -17.01 1.55 0.52
N ASP A 15 -16.42 2.26 1.49
CA ASP A 15 -15.69 3.50 1.22
C ASP A 15 -14.39 3.26 0.43
N TYR A 16 -14.19 4.04 -0.62
CA TYR A 16 -12.91 4.14 -1.33
C TYR A 16 -12.73 5.52 -1.95
N LEU A 17 -11.48 5.86 -2.23
CA LEU A 17 -11.11 6.97 -3.08
C LEU A 17 -10.50 6.42 -4.36
N GLU A 18 -10.98 6.88 -5.51
CA GLU A 18 -10.39 6.56 -6.80
C GLU A 18 -9.60 7.75 -7.34
N ILE A 19 -8.34 7.49 -7.71
CA ILE A 19 -7.57 8.39 -8.55
C ILE A 19 -7.77 7.93 -10.00
N PRO A 20 -8.31 8.76 -10.90
CA PRO A 20 -8.49 8.40 -12.30
C PRO A 20 -7.20 7.86 -12.91
N HIS A 21 -7.34 6.83 -13.74
CA HIS A 21 -6.21 6.21 -14.39
C HIS A 21 -5.31 7.22 -15.13
N SER A 22 -4.00 7.09 -14.95
CA SER A 22 -2.97 7.80 -15.71
C SER A 22 -1.77 6.89 -15.92
N ASP A 23 -1.24 6.87 -17.14
CA ASP A 23 -0.02 6.13 -17.46
C ASP A 23 1.21 6.64 -16.72
N GLN A 24 1.17 7.90 -16.24
CA GLN A 24 2.23 8.47 -15.40
C GLN A 24 2.37 7.75 -14.05
N LEU A 25 1.32 7.04 -13.62
CA LEU A 25 1.32 6.22 -12.42
C LEU A 25 1.66 4.76 -12.72
N ASN A 26 2.02 4.38 -13.95
CA ASN A 26 2.45 3.02 -14.26
C ASN A 26 3.94 2.85 -13.93
N PHE A 27 4.30 3.00 -12.66
CA PHE A 27 5.70 3.01 -12.22
C PHE A 27 6.42 1.69 -12.50
N ALA A 28 7.66 1.80 -12.99
CA ALA A 28 8.52 0.66 -13.30
C ALA A 28 7.87 -0.39 -14.21
N ASN A 29 7.06 0.06 -15.18
CA ASN A 29 6.38 -0.81 -16.15
C ASN A 29 7.34 -1.50 -17.13
N ASP A 30 6.79 -2.25 -18.08
CA ASP A 30 7.56 -3.04 -19.05
C ASP A 30 8.55 -2.25 -19.90
N GLN A 31 8.30 -0.95 -20.10
CA GLN A 31 9.17 -0.04 -20.86
C GLN A 31 10.16 0.72 -19.97
N ALA A 32 10.02 0.67 -18.65
CA ALA A 32 10.78 1.46 -17.70
C ALA A 32 11.15 0.66 -16.43
N LYS A 33 11.53 -0.62 -16.57
CA LYS A 33 11.74 -1.55 -15.44
C LYS A 33 12.72 -1.05 -14.37
N ASP A 34 13.70 -0.25 -14.78
CA ASP A 34 14.73 0.31 -13.89
C ASP A 34 14.28 1.60 -13.19
N GLN A 35 13.07 2.10 -13.46
CA GLN A 35 12.53 3.27 -12.77
C GLN A 35 12.46 3.02 -11.26
N ASN A 36 13.01 3.97 -10.50
CA ASN A 36 12.85 4.06 -9.05
C ASN A 36 11.56 4.78 -8.70
N PHE A 37 10.90 4.37 -7.63
CA PHE A 37 9.73 5.06 -7.11
C PHE A 37 9.58 4.84 -5.61
N THR A 38 8.85 5.77 -4.98
CA THR A 38 8.39 5.66 -3.61
C THR A 38 6.90 5.95 -3.56
N ILE A 39 6.16 5.14 -2.79
CA ILE A 39 4.77 5.40 -2.41
C ILE A 39 4.75 5.46 -0.89
N GLU A 40 4.29 6.57 -0.34
CA GLU A 40 4.19 6.76 1.11
C GLU A 40 2.85 7.34 1.51
N LEU A 41 2.38 6.95 2.71
CA LEU A 41 1.21 7.54 3.34
C LEU A 41 1.20 7.30 4.85
N TRP A 42 0.31 8.02 5.54
CA TRP A 42 -0.02 7.78 6.94
C TRP A 42 -1.32 6.98 7.03
N VAL A 43 -1.31 5.90 7.81
CA VAL A 43 -2.50 5.06 8.08
C VAL A 43 -2.78 4.98 9.57
N ARG A 44 -4.04 4.82 9.94
CA ARG A 44 -4.44 4.50 11.32
C ARG A 44 -5.48 3.39 11.31
N PRO A 45 -5.08 2.11 11.17
CA PRO A 45 -6.02 1.01 11.21
C PRO A 45 -6.64 0.88 12.59
N GLU A 46 -7.96 0.68 12.61
CA GLU A 46 -8.65 0.38 13.85
C GLU A 46 -8.21 -0.99 14.39
N LYS A 47 -8.12 -1.09 15.73
CA LYS A 47 -7.77 -2.33 16.42
C LYS A 47 -8.66 -3.51 16.05
N VAL A 48 -9.92 -3.23 15.76
CA VAL A 48 -10.91 -4.21 15.29
C VAL A 48 -11.32 -3.83 13.88
N GLN A 49 -11.09 -4.72 12.93
CA GLN A 49 -11.49 -4.50 11.55
C GLN A 49 -12.96 -4.90 11.35
N ALA A 50 -13.72 -4.07 10.64
CA ALA A 50 -15.11 -4.35 10.30
C ALA A 50 -15.26 -5.55 9.34
N ARG A 51 -14.28 -5.73 8.43
CA ARG A 51 -14.30 -6.76 7.39
C ARG A 51 -13.02 -7.60 7.43
N THR A 52 -13.19 -8.88 7.77
CA THR A 52 -12.09 -9.84 7.99
C THR A 52 -12.23 -11.13 7.18
N GLN A 53 -13.20 -11.20 6.26
CA GLN A 53 -13.41 -12.36 5.39
C GLN A 53 -12.25 -12.53 4.39
N GLU A 54 -11.66 -11.42 3.95
CA GLU A 54 -10.47 -11.42 3.11
C GLU A 54 -9.21 -11.44 3.97
N THR A 55 -8.16 -12.11 3.51
CA THR A 55 -6.83 -12.05 4.18
C THR A 55 -6.27 -10.63 4.18
N TYR A 56 -6.51 -9.87 3.11
CA TYR A 56 -5.93 -8.54 2.93
C TYR A 56 -7.01 -7.51 2.62
N ASN A 57 -6.92 -6.35 3.28
CA ASN A 57 -7.63 -5.14 2.91
C ASN A 57 -6.66 -4.22 2.15
N SER A 58 -7.07 -3.71 0.99
CA SER A 58 -6.26 -2.77 0.20
C SER A 58 -6.27 -1.39 0.86
N ILE A 59 -5.08 -0.83 1.11
CA ILE A 59 -4.93 0.56 1.55
C ILE A 59 -4.70 1.45 0.31
N LEU A 60 -3.82 1.01 -0.59
CA LEU A 60 -3.55 1.64 -1.86
C LEU A 60 -3.17 0.55 -2.86
N GLU A 61 -3.82 0.50 -4.01
CA GLU A 61 -3.46 -0.43 -5.08
C GLU A 61 -3.58 0.20 -6.46
N LYS A 62 -2.64 -0.18 -7.34
CA LYS A 62 -2.69 0.06 -8.77
C LYS A 62 -2.51 -1.28 -9.45
N GLY A 63 -3.54 -1.76 -10.15
CA GLY A 63 -3.50 -2.98 -10.95
C GLY A 63 -3.18 -2.71 -12.42
N SER A 64 -2.71 -3.76 -13.11
CA SER A 64 -2.49 -3.77 -14.57
C SER A 64 -3.02 -5.05 -15.24
N GLY A 65 -3.69 -5.92 -14.50
CA GLY A 65 -3.96 -7.30 -14.93
C GLY A 65 -2.65 -8.08 -15.07
N SER A 66 -2.10 -8.13 -16.28
CA SER A 66 -0.86 -8.83 -16.63
C SER A 66 0.31 -7.91 -17.00
N GLY A 67 0.15 -6.58 -16.96
CA GLY A 67 1.24 -5.64 -17.31
C GLY A 67 2.32 -5.58 -16.23
N GLY A 68 3.51 -5.05 -16.52
CA GLY A 68 4.65 -5.06 -15.59
C GLY A 68 4.60 -4.10 -14.38
N PHE A 69 3.44 -3.66 -13.91
CA PHE A 69 3.33 -2.62 -12.88
C PHE A 69 2.21 -2.74 -11.82
N PRO A 70 1.69 -3.91 -11.41
CA PRO A 70 0.95 -3.96 -10.16
C PRO A 70 1.87 -3.55 -9.02
N TYR A 71 1.37 -2.66 -8.18
CA TYR A 71 1.97 -2.29 -6.90
C TYR A 71 0.87 -1.97 -5.90
N GLY A 72 1.17 -2.15 -4.62
CA GLY A 72 0.19 -1.87 -3.59
C GLY A 72 0.71 -1.96 -2.17
N ILE A 73 -0.04 -1.35 -1.27
CA ILE A 73 0.10 -1.41 0.18
C ILE A 73 -1.20 -2.00 0.72
N ARG A 74 -1.08 -3.07 1.49
CA ARG A 74 -2.19 -3.87 2.02
C ARG A 74 -2.06 -3.99 3.53
N TYR A 75 -3.20 -4.08 4.19
CA TYR A 75 -3.31 -4.47 5.58
C TYR A 75 -3.67 -5.96 5.66
N ASP A 76 -2.92 -6.75 6.43
CA ASP A 76 -3.19 -8.16 6.70
C ASP A 76 -4.14 -8.29 7.90
N ASN A 77 -5.36 -8.77 7.65
CA ASN A 77 -6.40 -8.93 8.66
C ASN A 77 -6.07 -9.95 9.74
N GLN A 78 -5.14 -10.88 9.48
CA GLN A 78 -4.79 -11.96 10.40
C GLN A 78 -3.67 -11.54 11.35
N SER A 79 -2.71 -10.74 10.86
CA SER A 79 -1.52 -10.36 11.61
C SER A 79 -1.49 -8.89 12.05
N GLY A 80 -2.36 -8.05 11.51
CA GLY A 80 -2.37 -6.60 11.73
C GLY A 80 -1.19 -5.87 11.08
N LYS A 81 -0.45 -6.54 10.19
CA LYS A 81 0.77 -6.05 9.55
C LYS A 81 0.49 -5.38 8.22
N ILE A 82 1.44 -4.57 7.77
CA ILE A 82 1.47 -4.05 6.40
C ILE A 82 2.15 -5.07 5.49
N GLN A 83 1.59 -5.27 4.31
CA GLN A 83 2.24 -5.94 3.20
C GLN A 83 2.33 -5.00 2.01
N VAL A 84 3.49 -4.94 1.38
CA VAL A 84 3.65 -4.30 0.06
C VAL A 84 3.79 -5.36 -1.01
N ILE A 85 3.23 -5.09 -2.19
CA ILE A 85 3.29 -5.98 -3.35
C ILE A 85 3.87 -5.28 -4.56
N ARG A 86 4.53 -6.05 -5.43
CA ARG A 86 5.05 -5.58 -6.71
C ARG A 86 5.10 -6.73 -7.73
N SER A 87 4.60 -6.52 -8.94
CA SER A 87 4.76 -7.46 -10.05
C SER A 87 5.39 -6.85 -11.29
N ASP A 88 6.55 -7.33 -11.72
CA ASP A 88 7.25 -6.82 -12.92
C ASP A 88 6.76 -7.43 -14.25
N GLY A 89 5.63 -8.15 -14.21
CA GLY A 89 5.06 -8.91 -15.33
C GLY A 89 5.55 -10.36 -15.41
N THR A 90 6.63 -10.68 -14.70
CA THR A 90 7.22 -12.03 -14.62
C THR A 90 7.26 -12.55 -13.18
N ASN A 91 7.73 -11.72 -12.25
CA ASN A 91 7.91 -12.01 -10.84
C ASN A 91 6.88 -11.26 -10.00
N PHE A 92 6.38 -11.90 -8.95
CA PHE A 92 5.52 -11.28 -7.94
C PHE A 92 6.24 -11.26 -6.59
N ALA A 93 6.63 -10.07 -6.13
CA ALA A 93 7.34 -9.86 -4.88
C ALA A 93 6.41 -9.29 -3.81
N THR A 94 6.61 -9.73 -2.56
CA THR A 94 5.90 -9.22 -1.38
C THR A 94 6.87 -8.98 -0.24
N ILE A 95 6.67 -7.92 0.54
CA ILE A 95 7.37 -7.68 1.81
C ILE A 95 6.31 -7.39 2.87
N SER A 96 6.38 -8.08 4.01
CA SER A 96 5.54 -7.78 5.17
C SER A 96 6.34 -7.08 6.26
N SER A 97 5.71 -6.15 6.97
CA SER A 97 6.31 -5.50 8.14
C SER A 97 6.58 -6.51 9.25
N THR A 98 7.56 -6.21 10.11
CA THR A 98 7.85 -7.04 11.29
C THR A 98 6.87 -6.79 12.42
N LYS A 99 6.35 -5.56 12.53
CA LYS A 99 5.39 -5.10 13.53
C LYS A 99 3.98 -4.97 12.95
N ALA A 100 3.00 -5.29 13.78
CA ALA A 100 1.61 -4.97 13.52
C ALA A 100 1.34 -3.49 13.84
N ILE A 101 0.29 -2.92 13.24
CA ILE A 101 -0.08 -1.50 13.32
C ILE A 101 -1.55 -1.30 13.72
N ASN A 102 -2.18 -2.34 14.28
CA ASN A 102 -3.59 -2.34 14.68
C ASN A 102 -3.75 -1.89 16.14
N ASP A 103 -3.23 -0.70 16.45
CA ASP A 103 -3.15 -0.14 17.79
C ASP A 103 -3.86 1.23 17.92
N ASP A 104 -4.66 1.59 16.92
CA ASP A 104 -5.38 2.86 16.80
C ASP A 104 -4.47 4.10 16.68
N ASN A 105 -3.17 3.95 16.40
CA ASN A 105 -2.23 5.05 16.18
C ASN A 105 -1.89 5.27 14.69
N PHE A 106 -1.48 6.50 14.37
CA PHE A 106 -0.97 6.81 13.04
C PHE A 106 0.41 6.19 12.86
N HIS A 107 0.56 5.47 11.76
CA HIS A 107 1.82 4.89 11.31
C HIS A 107 2.18 5.43 9.93
N HIS A 108 3.46 5.79 9.76
CA HIS A 108 3.99 6.16 8.45
C HIS A 108 4.48 4.91 7.73
N VAL A 109 4.01 4.71 6.49
CA VAL A 109 4.36 3.57 5.66
C VAL A 109 4.97 4.08 4.37
N ALA A 110 6.16 3.60 4.02
CA ALA A 110 6.78 3.88 2.73
C ALA A 110 7.21 2.58 2.02
N PHE A 111 6.68 2.40 0.80
CA PHE A 111 7.11 1.37 -0.14
C PHE A 111 8.08 1.98 -1.15
N VAL A 112 9.32 1.48 -1.19
CA VAL A 112 10.38 2.01 -2.04
C VAL A 112 10.89 0.93 -2.99
N LYS A 113 11.01 1.28 -4.27
CA LYS A 113 11.83 0.55 -5.23
C LYS A 113 13.06 1.39 -5.53
N ASP A 114 14.23 0.83 -5.22
CA ASP A 114 15.53 1.38 -5.63
C ASP A 114 16.30 0.31 -6.41
N SER A 115 16.46 0.56 -7.71
CA SER A 115 16.96 -0.40 -8.69
C SER A 115 16.14 -1.70 -8.63
N SER A 116 16.78 -2.86 -8.44
CA SER A 116 16.14 -4.16 -8.29
C SER A 116 15.66 -4.45 -6.87
N THR A 117 15.90 -3.57 -5.91
CA THR A 117 15.62 -3.81 -4.49
C THR A 117 14.33 -3.12 -4.07
N LEU A 118 13.53 -3.84 -3.29
CA LEU A 118 12.30 -3.35 -2.71
C LEU A 118 12.49 -3.19 -1.19
N TYR A 119 11.97 -2.10 -0.64
CA TYR A 119 12.01 -1.79 0.78
C TYR A 119 10.62 -1.44 1.29
N LEU A 120 10.35 -1.83 2.52
CA LEU A 120 9.20 -1.39 3.30
C LEU A 120 9.72 -0.74 4.58
N TYR A 121 9.47 0.56 4.71
CA TYR A 121 9.73 1.33 5.93
C TYR A 121 8.42 1.52 6.69
N LEU A 122 8.51 1.38 8.01
CA LEU A 122 7.40 1.58 8.94
C LEU A 122 7.90 2.48 10.07
N ASP A 123 7.32 3.67 10.15
CA ASP A 123 7.66 4.74 11.10
C ASP A 123 9.11 5.27 10.99
N GLY A 124 9.72 5.26 9.79
CA GLY A 124 11.05 5.80 9.53
C GLY A 124 11.86 5.09 8.46
#